data_AF-A0A3C0EDG1-F1
#
_entry.id   AF-A0A3C0EDG1-F1
#
_cell.length_a   1.000
_cell.length_b   1.000
_cell.length_c   1.000
_cell.angle_alpha   90.00
_cell.angle_beta   90.00
_cell.angle_gamma   90.00
#
_symmetry.space_group_name_H-M   'P 1'
#
loop_
_entity.id
_entity.type
_entity.pdbx_description
1 polymer ?
#
loop_
_entity_poly.entity_id
_entity_poly.type
_entity_poly.pdbx_seq_one_letter_code
_entity_poly.pdbx_strand_id
1 'polypeptide(L)'
;LALEKLTGPVDLVVSGINRGSNLGWDVMVSGTIGGAVQGFVRGRPTIAISVTAVRAPKFESPAIMLEMVAQRLCEQPPDFNLFLNINVPSLPVDQLAGVQVTRLGNRSYGESVREEGIGDQKKYKIARDRPISGEAQPGTDMWAVKNNHVSITPLHIGLGNSDQIPDVESLLDGIPGQLLSHKD
;
A
#
# COMPACT_ATOMS: atom_id res chain seq x y z
N LEU A 1 13.85 1.77 15.34
CA LEU A 1 13.86 1.97 16.81
C LEU A 1 13.37 0.72 17.53
N ALA A 2 12.12 0.31 17.40
CA ALA A 2 11.58 -0.85 18.13
C ALA A 2 12.41 -2.13 17.89
N LEU A 3 12.49 -2.57 16.63
CA LEU A 3 13.24 -3.78 16.23
C LEU A 3 14.73 -3.76 16.60
N GLU A 4 15.31 -2.60 16.88
CA GLU A 4 16.72 -2.45 17.23
C GLU A 4 16.97 -2.34 18.74
N LYS A 5 16.00 -1.82 19.50
CA LYS A 5 16.24 -1.33 20.88
C LYS A 5 15.09 -1.48 21.87
N LEU A 6 13.82 -1.49 21.46
CA LEU A 6 12.69 -1.39 22.41
C LEU A 6 11.95 -2.70 22.66
N THR A 7 12.16 -3.71 21.84
CA THR A 7 11.49 -5.00 21.97
C THR A 7 12.49 -6.16 21.89
N GLY A 8 12.08 -7.32 22.38
CA GLY A 8 12.77 -8.58 22.15
C GLY A 8 12.60 -9.08 20.71
N PRO A 9 12.83 -10.38 20.46
CA PRO A 9 12.59 -11.00 19.16
C PRO A 9 11.20 -10.69 18.62
N VAL A 10 11.11 -10.38 17.33
CA VAL A 10 9.87 -10.09 16.63
C VAL A 10 9.76 -11.00 15.42
N ASP A 11 8.69 -11.78 15.38
CA ASP A 11 8.42 -12.75 14.32
C ASP A 11 7.54 -12.17 13.21
N LEU A 12 6.73 -11.15 13.53
CA LEU A 12 5.79 -10.52 12.61
C LEU A 12 5.68 -9.02 12.91
N VAL A 13 5.72 -8.20 11.86
CA VAL A 13 5.39 -6.77 11.96
C VAL A 13 4.00 -6.53 11.37
N VAL A 14 3.12 -5.91 12.15
CA VAL A 14 1.78 -5.52 11.69
C VAL A 14 1.66 -4.00 11.71
N SER A 15 1.21 -3.43 10.60
CA SER A 15 0.89 -2.01 10.48
C SER A 15 -0.60 -1.87 10.16
N GLY A 16 -1.39 -1.37 11.12
CA GLY A 16 -2.84 -1.26 11.00
C GLY A 16 -3.55 -1.39 12.36
N ILE A 17 -4.88 -1.53 12.40
CA ILE A 17 -5.81 -1.54 11.26
C ILE A 17 -6.12 -0.10 10.84
N ASN A 18 -5.75 0.27 9.61
CA ASN A 18 -5.93 1.63 9.10
C ASN A 18 -7.41 1.97 8.87
N ARG A 19 -7.79 3.22 9.18
CA ARG A 19 -9.11 3.79 8.84
C ARG A 19 -9.09 4.30 7.41
N GLY A 20 -9.66 3.52 6.49
CA GLY A 20 -9.62 3.80 5.06
C GLY A 20 -8.72 2.82 4.33
N SER A 21 -9.06 2.54 3.09
CA SER A 21 -8.39 1.53 2.27
C SER A 21 -7.04 2.01 1.73
N ASN A 22 -6.13 1.08 1.47
CA ASN A 22 -4.88 1.29 0.75
C ASN A 22 -4.90 0.42 -0.51
N LEU A 23 -5.49 0.94 -1.59
CA LEU A 23 -5.74 0.21 -2.84
C LEU A 23 -4.97 0.83 -4.00
N GLY A 24 -4.55 0.00 -4.94
CA GLY A 24 -3.81 0.43 -6.12
C GLY A 24 -2.62 1.31 -5.78
N TRP A 25 -2.49 2.45 -6.45
CA TRP A 25 -1.38 3.38 -6.26
C TRP A 25 -1.42 4.19 -4.96
N ASP A 26 -2.52 4.16 -4.20
CA ASP A 26 -2.57 4.84 -2.89
C ASP A 26 -1.59 4.21 -1.89
N VAL A 27 -1.19 2.96 -2.15
CA VAL A 27 -0.13 2.24 -1.43
C VAL A 27 1.17 3.05 -1.38
N MET A 28 1.50 3.79 -2.44
CA MET A 28 2.76 4.55 -2.55
C MET A 28 2.89 5.70 -1.56
N VAL A 29 1.76 6.26 -1.12
CA VAL A 29 1.71 7.43 -0.23
C VAL A 29 1.15 7.08 1.14
N SER A 30 0.94 5.80 1.41
CA SER A 30 0.31 5.33 2.64
C SER A 30 1.30 5.24 3.79
N GLY A 31 1.01 5.92 4.90
CA GLY A 31 1.78 5.75 6.14
C GLY A 31 1.64 4.34 6.74
N THR A 32 0.52 3.65 6.51
CA THR A 32 0.34 2.26 6.96
C THR A 32 1.28 1.33 6.20
N ILE A 33 1.36 1.49 4.88
CA ILE A 33 2.34 0.77 4.06
C ILE A 33 3.75 1.17 4.43
N GLY A 34 4.02 2.46 4.68
CA GLY A 34 5.32 2.94 5.12
C GLY A 34 5.81 2.29 6.42
N GLY A 35 4.92 2.12 7.41
CA GLY A 35 5.23 1.37 8.63
C GLY A 35 5.54 -0.10 8.36
N ALA A 36 4.78 -0.74 7.47
CA ALA A 36 4.99 -2.12 7.06
C ALA A 36 6.33 -2.29 6.31
N VAL A 37 6.66 -1.37 5.39
CA VAL A 37 7.95 -1.33 4.68
C VAL A 37 9.12 -1.39 5.65
N GLN A 38 9.05 -0.70 6.81
CA GLN A 38 10.14 -0.71 7.79
C GLN A 38 10.39 -2.09 8.42
N GLY A 39 9.36 -2.93 8.55
CA GLY A 39 9.49 -4.33 8.95
C GLY A 39 10.08 -5.18 7.84
N PHE A 40 9.52 -5.05 6.64
CA PHE A 40 9.91 -5.84 5.48
C PHE A 40 11.39 -5.67 5.10
N VAL A 41 11.89 -4.42 5.05
CA VAL A 41 13.30 -4.13 4.71
C VAL A 41 14.29 -4.62 5.77
N ARG A 42 13.81 -4.99 6.96
CA ARG A 42 14.60 -5.62 8.04
C ARG A 42 14.47 -7.14 8.06
N GLY A 43 13.95 -7.73 6.99
CA GLY A 43 13.83 -9.18 6.85
C GLY A 43 12.75 -9.79 7.75
N ARG A 44 11.74 -9.02 8.15
CA ARG A 44 10.61 -9.54 8.93
C ARG A 44 9.38 -9.74 8.05
N PRO A 45 8.67 -10.87 8.17
CA PRO A 45 7.32 -11.02 7.64
C PRO A 45 6.47 -9.84 8.12
N THR A 46 5.70 -9.25 7.21
CA THR A 46 5.01 -8.00 7.46
C THR A 46 3.61 -7.98 6.85
N ILE A 47 2.65 -7.49 7.62
CA ILE A 47 1.28 -7.25 7.18
C ILE A 47 0.95 -5.76 7.33
N ALA A 48 0.51 -5.12 6.25
CA ALA A 48 -0.28 -3.91 6.31
C ALA A 48 -1.76 -4.28 6.23
N ILE A 49 -2.59 -3.76 7.14
CA ILE A 49 -4.03 -4.08 7.15
C ILE A 49 -4.89 -2.82 7.30
N SER A 50 -5.97 -2.78 6.53
CA SER A 50 -6.85 -1.62 6.39
C SER A 50 -8.32 -2.04 6.37
N VAL A 51 -9.19 -1.22 6.94
CA VAL A 51 -10.65 -1.34 6.77
C VAL A 51 -11.14 -0.31 5.74
N THR A 52 -11.99 -0.73 4.81
CA THR A 52 -12.42 0.09 3.66
C THR A 52 -13.52 1.10 4.02
N ALA A 53 -13.37 1.78 5.16
CA ALA A 53 -14.26 2.84 5.62
C ALA A 53 -13.48 3.89 6.40
N VAL A 54 -13.71 5.16 6.05
CA VAL A 54 -13.15 6.31 6.77
C VAL A 54 -14.07 6.72 7.93
N ARG A 55 -15.40 6.64 7.72
CA ARG A 55 -16.41 6.99 8.72
C ARG A 55 -17.03 5.72 9.31
N ALA A 56 -17.15 5.67 10.63
CA ALA A 56 -17.70 4.54 11.39
C ALA A 56 -17.18 3.16 10.93
N PRO A 57 -15.84 2.95 10.87
CA PRO A 57 -15.27 1.68 10.47
C PRO A 57 -15.67 0.54 11.42
N LYS A 58 -16.01 -0.63 10.84
CA LYS A 58 -16.23 -1.88 11.59
C LYS A 58 -14.93 -2.67 11.64
N PHE A 59 -14.34 -2.80 12.84
CA PHE A 59 -13.03 -3.42 13.01
C PHE A 59 -13.05 -4.92 13.35
N GLU A 60 -14.22 -5.49 13.61
CA GLU A 60 -14.36 -6.90 13.98
C GLU A 60 -13.83 -7.84 12.87
N SER A 61 -14.36 -7.71 11.65
CA SER A 61 -13.92 -8.51 10.50
C SER A 61 -12.42 -8.40 10.19
N PRO A 62 -11.79 -7.21 10.14
CA PRO A 62 -10.35 -7.12 9.93
C PRO A 62 -9.52 -7.64 11.11
N ALA A 63 -10.00 -7.55 12.35
CA ALA A 63 -9.31 -8.14 13.50
C ALA A 63 -9.30 -9.68 13.41
N ILE A 64 -10.44 -10.29 13.10
CA ILE A 64 -10.56 -11.74 12.86
C ILE A 64 -9.66 -12.17 11.71
N MET A 65 -9.68 -11.43 10.60
CA MET A 65 -8.82 -11.73 9.45
C MET A 65 -7.33 -11.66 9.80
N LEU A 66 -6.92 -10.65 10.58
CA LEU A 66 -5.54 -10.51 11.04
C LEU A 66 -5.12 -11.68 11.93
N GLU A 67 -5.97 -12.06 12.89
CA GLU A 67 -5.72 -13.20 13.78
C GLU A 67 -5.51 -14.49 12.98
N MET A 68 -6.41 -14.79 12.04
CA MET A 68 -6.32 -16.00 11.21
C MET A 68 -5.04 -16.03 10.36
N VAL A 69 -4.65 -14.89 9.76
CA VAL A 69 -3.42 -14.82 8.97
C VAL A 69 -2.19 -14.92 9.87
N ALA A 70 -2.15 -14.22 11.00
CA ALA A 70 -1.04 -14.27 11.94
C ALA A 70 -0.83 -15.69 12.49
N GLN A 71 -1.92 -16.37 12.88
CA GLN A 71 -1.87 -17.76 13.32
C GLN A 71 -1.30 -18.67 12.23
N ARG A 72 -1.78 -18.54 10.98
CA ARG A 72 -1.27 -19.34 9.86
C ARG A 72 0.23 -19.12 9.62
N LEU A 73 0.71 -17.89 9.72
CA LEU A 73 2.13 -17.56 9.57
C LEU A 73 2.99 -18.11 10.72
N CYS A 74 2.42 -18.23 11.92
CA CYS A 74 3.10 -18.85 13.06
C CYS A 74 3.20 -20.38 12.89
N GLU A 75 2.12 -21.02 12.43
CA GLU A 75 2.08 -22.47 12.22
C GLU A 75 2.90 -22.92 10.99
N GLN A 76 2.91 -22.09 9.94
CA GLN A 76 3.52 -22.39 8.64
C GLN A 76 4.26 -21.15 8.12
N PRO A 77 5.42 -20.81 8.70
CA PRO A 77 6.20 -19.66 8.24
C PRO A 77 6.71 -19.90 6.82
N PRO A 78 6.59 -18.92 5.91
CA PRO A 78 7.13 -19.06 4.56
C PRO A 78 8.66 -18.99 4.55
N ASP A 79 9.30 -19.71 3.62
CA ASP A 79 10.75 -19.66 3.38
C ASP A 79 11.21 -18.38 2.66
N PHE A 80 10.30 -17.43 2.43
CA PHE A 80 10.55 -16.16 1.76
C PHE A 80 10.08 -14.99 2.62
N ASN A 81 10.70 -13.83 2.43
CA ASN A 81 10.29 -12.62 3.13
C ASN A 81 8.91 -12.16 2.62
N LEU A 82 7.91 -12.17 3.49
CA LEU A 82 6.52 -11.93 3.15
C LEU A 82 6.14 -10.46 3.41
N PHE A 83 5.49 -9.82 2.45
CA PHE A 83 4.84 -8.52 2.63
C PHE A 83 3.42 -8.56 2.08
N LEU A 84 2.42 -8.49 2.96
CA LEU A 84 1.01 -8.47 2.56
C LEU A 84 0.39 -7.10 2.78
N ASN A 85 -0.43 -6.65 1.82
CA ASN A 85 -1.40 -5.57 1.99
C ASN A 85 -2.81 -6.17 2.00
N ILE A 86 -3.52 -6.01 3.12
CA ILE A 86 -4.85 -6.57 3.34
C ILE A 86 -5.86 -5.43 3.45
N ASN A 87 -6.90 -5.47 2.61
CA ASN A 87 -8.03 -4.54 2.68
C ASN A 87 -9.32 -5.31 2.93
N VAL A 88 -9.99 -4.99 4.04
CA VAL A 88 -11.20 -5.68 4.50
C VAL A 88 -12.41 -4.75 4.35
N PRO A 89 -13.47 -5.18 3.63
CA PRO A 89 -14.74 -4.47 3.60
C PRO A 89 -15.26 -4.16 5.02
N SER A 90 -15.78 -2.95 5.24
CA SER A 90 -16.36 -2.55 6.54
C SER A 90 -17.75 -3.16 6.77
N LEU A 91 -17.82 -4.48 6.69
CA LEU A 91 -19.01 -5.31 6.79
C LEU A 91 -18.79 -6.39 7.86
N PRO A 92 -19.86 -6.87 8.53
CA PRO A 92 -19.79 -8.07 9.36
C PRO A 92 -19.32 -9.30 8.54
N VAL A 93 -18.76 -10.30 9.22
CA VAL A 93 -18.13 -11.47 8.58
C VAL A 93 -19.12 -12.24 7.69
N ASP A 94 -20.38 -12.37 8.12
CA ASP A 94 -21.45 -13.07 7.40
C ASP A 94 -21.92 -12.34 6.12
N GLN A 95 -21.45 -11.11 5.89
CA GLN A 95 -21.74 -10.30 4.70
C GLN A 95 -20.54 -10.16 3.75
N LEU A 96 -19.39 -10.73 4.12
CA LEU A 96 -18.24 -10.80 3.21
C LEU A 96 -18.52 -11.84 2.10
N ALA A 97 -18.22 -11.47 0.86
CA ALA A 97 -18.40 -12.36 -0.29
C ALA A 97 -17.27 -13.41 -0.42
N GLY A 98 -16.18 -13.25 0.35
CA GLY A 98 -15.06 -14.18 0.39
C GLY A 98 -13.72 -13.47 0.57
N VAL A 99 -12.64 -14.22 0.37
CA VAL A 99 -11.25 -13.74 0.41
C VAL A 99 -10.62 -13.97 -0.95
N GLN A 100 -9.90 -12.97 -1.48
CA GLN A 100 -9.21 -13.06 -2.77
C GLN A 100 -7.76 -12.61 -2.65
N VAL A 101 -6.86 -13.41 -3.22
CA VAL A 101 -5.51 -12.96 -3.52
C VAL A 101 -5.56 -12.08 -4.76
N THR A 102 -5.00 -10.89 -4.67
CA THR A 102 -5.18 -9.83 -5.68
C THR A 102 -3.84 -9.25 -6.12
N ARG A 103 -3.85 -8.56 -7.27
CA ARG A 103 -2.79 -7.61 -7.65
C ARG A 103 -3.25 -6.18 -7.37
N LEU A 104 -2.31 -5.24 -7.28
CA LEU A 104 -2.63 -3.82 -7.24
C LEU A 104 -3.36 -3.42 -8.52
N GLY A 105 -4.50 -2.74 -8.38
CA GLY A 105 -5.13 -2.04 -9.48
C GLY A 105 -4.51 -0.66 -9.74
N ASN A 106 -5.07 0.06 -10.70
CA ASN A 106 -4.70 1.45 -10.99
C ASN A 106 -5.22 2.42 -9.90
N ARG A 107 -5.03 3.73 -10.08
CA ARG A 107 -5.61 4.72 -9.15
C ARG A 107 -7.14 4.70 -9.22
N SER A 108 -7.81 4.60 -8.06
CA SER A 108 -9.27 4.72 -7.96
C SER A 108 -9.73 6.19 -8.03
N TYR A 109 -8.95 7.09 -7.44
CA TYR A 109 -9.24 8.53 -7.38
C TYR A 109 -7.99 9.35 -7.68
N GLY A 110 -8.19 10.44 -8.41
CA GLY A 110 -7.21 11.49 -8.62
C GLY A 110 -7.36 12.55 -7.53
N GLU A 111 -6.30 13.34 -7.38
CA GLU A 111 -6.32 14.50 -6.50
C GLU A 111 -6.97 15.68 -7.24
N SER A 112 -7.82 16.41 -6.53
CA SER A 112 -8.30 17.73 -6.91
C SER A 112 -7.88 18.73 -5.85
N VAL A 113 -7.77 20.00 -6.23
CA VAL A 113 -7.54 21.09 -5.28
C VAL A 113 -8.83 21.90 -5.19
N ARG A 114 -9.43 21.90 -4.01
CA ARG A 114 -10.58 22.75 -3.70
C ARG A 114 -10.06 24.07 -3.13
N GLU A 115 -10.46 25.16 -3.77
CA GLU A 115 -10.25 26.50 -3.26
C GLU A 115 -11.42 26.89 -2.35
N GLU A 116 -11.12 27.42 -1.16
CA GLU A 116 -12.11 27.94 -0.22
C GLU A 116 -11.72 29.36 0.21
N GLY A 117 -12.69 30.26 0.38
CA GLY A 117 -12.44 31.65 0.79
C GLY A 117 -12.13 32.61 -0.38
N ILE A 118 -12.01 33.90 -0.06
CA ILE A 118 -11.79 35.00 -1.02
C ILE A 118 -10.69 35.93 -0.46
N GLY A 119 -9.88 36.54 -1.34
CA GLY A 119 -8.83 37.48 -0.95
C GLY A 119 -7.75 36.83 -0.07
N ASP A 120 -7.31 37.52 0.98
CA ASP A 120 -6.28 37.03 1.92
C ASP A 120 -6.72 35.81 2.75
N GLN A 121 -8.01 35.43 2.70
CA GLN A 121 -8.54 34.24 3.38
C GLN A 121 -8.57 33.00 2.47
N LYS A 122 -7.97 33.07 1.28
CA LYS A 122 -7.95 31.97 0.32
C LYS A 122 -7.17 30.78 0.88
N LYS A 123 -7.81 29.61 0.89
CA LYS A 123 -7.28 28.34 1.36
C LYS A 123 -7.36 27.32 0.26
N TYR A 124 -6.37 26.44 0.21
CA TYR A 124 -6.28 25.35 -0.73
C TYR A 124 -6.34 24.04 0.03
N LYS A 125 -7.26 23.16 -0.36
CA LYS A 125 -7.38 21.81 0.22
C LYS A 125 -7.26 20.77 -0.88
N ILE A 126 -6.35 19.83 -0.68
CA ILE A 126 -6.28 18.63 -1.52
C ILE A 126 -7.45 17.73 -1.15
N ALA A 127 -8.27 17.38 -2.14
CA ALA A 127 -9.35 16.40 -2.01
C ALA A 127 -9.06 15.21 -2.93
N ARG A 128 -9.37 13.99 -2.46
CA ARG A 128 -9.28 12.75 -3.26
C ARG A 128 -10.68 12.32 -3.69
N ASP A 129 -11.31 13.17 -4.49
CA ASP A 129 -12.73 13.05 -4.87
C ASP A 129 -12.94 12.96 -6.39
N ARG A 130 -11.89 13.15 -7.18
CA ARG A 130 -11.97 13.04 -8.65
C ARG A 130 -11.92 11.56 -9.03
N PRO A 131 -12.99 10.94 -9.54
CA PRO A 131 -12.92 9.56 -10.00
C PRO A 131 -11.93 9.48 -11.15
N ILE A 132 -10.95 8.57 -11.09
CA ILE A 132 -10.17 8.24 -12.28
C ILE A 132 -10.97 7.18 -13.02
N SER A 133 -11.41 7.52 -14.23
CA SER A 133 -12.26 6.66 -15.05
C SER A 133 -11.53 5.37 -15.43
N GLY A 134 -11.91 4.28 -14.79
CA GLY A 134 -11.56 2.92 -15.16
C GLY A 134 -12.36 1.95 -14.32
N GLU A 135 -13.04 1.00 -14.95
CA GLU A 135 -13.66 -0.08 -14.19
C GLU A 135 -12.56 -0.89 -13.48
N ALA A 136 -12.76 -1.13 -12.19
CA ALA A 136 -11.90 -2.05 -11.44
C ALA A 136 -11.92 -3.40 -12.15
N GLN A 137 -10.74 -3.92 -12.49
CA GLN A 137 -10.62 -5.16 -13.27
C GLN A 137 -10.65 -6.37 -12.34
N PRO A 138 -11.29 -7.49 -12.73
CA PRO A 138 -11.23 -8.73 -11.97
C PRO A 138 -9.78 -9.11 -11.60
N GLY A 139 -9.61 -9.63 -10.38
CA GLY A 139 -8.29 -9.94 -9.80
C GLY A 139 -7.52 -8.75 -9.23
N THR A 140 -8.03 -7.51 -9.37
CA THR A 140 -7.46 -6.35 -8.66
C THR A 140 -8.03 -6.20 -7.26
N ASP A 141 -7.24 -5.61 -6.37
CA ASP A 141 -7.63 -5.23 -5.01
C ASP A 141 -8.89 -4.34 -4.98
N MET A 142 -8.96 -3.35 -5.88
CA MET A 142 -10.14 -2.50 -6.06
C MET A 142 -11.39 -3.30 -6.41
N TRP A 143 -11.28 -4.27 -7.32
CA TRP A 143 -12.43 -5.07 -7.73
C TRP A 143 -12.90 -5.96 -6.59
N ALA A 144 -11.98 -6.61 -5.88
CA ALA A 144 -12.32 -7.44 -4.73
C ALA A 144 -13.10 -6.64 -3.67
N VAL A 145 -12.58 -5.48 -3.26
CA VAL A 145 -13.25 -4.62 -2.27
C VAL A 145 -14.61 -4.12 -2.78
N LYS A 146 -14.71 -3.69 -4.04
CA LYS A 146 -15.98 -3.26 -4.65
C LYS A 146 -17.04 -4.36 -4.66
N ASN A 147 -16.61 -5.62 -4.71
CA ASN A 147 -17.47 -6.80 -4.70
C ASN A 147 -17.50 -7.48 -3.32
N ASN A 148 -17.28 -6.75 -2.22
CA ASN A 148 -17.36 -7.23 -0.84
C ASN A 148 -16.43 -8.40 -0.49
N HIS A 149 -15.36 -8.61 -1.26
CA HIS A 149 -14.31 -9.58 -0.92
C HIS A 149 -13.20 -8.89 -0.11
N VAL A 150 -12.59 -9.63 0.81
CA VAL A 150 -11.29 -9.26 1.41
C VAL A 150 -10.23 -9.36 0.32
N SER A 151 -9.47 -8.29 0.12
CA SER A 151 -8.31 -8.27 -0.77
C SER A 151 -7.04 -8.56 0.02
N ILE A 152 -6.24 -9.52 -0.45
CA ILE A 152 -4.88 -9.78 0.03
C ILE A 152 -3.94 -9.63 -1.16
N THR A 153 -3.14 -8.57 -1.17
CA THR A 153 -2.14 -8.32 -2.22
C THR A 153 -0.75 -8.58 -1.68
N PRO A 154 0.00 -9.58 -2.21
CA PRO A 154 1.42 -9.68 -1.94
C PRO A 154 2.16 -8.49 -2.57
N LEU A 155 2.97 -7.81 -1.78
CA LEU A 155 3.77 -6.66 -2.20
C LEU A 155 5.25 -7.02 -2.27
N HIS A 156 5.96 -6.27 -3.10
CA HIS A 156 7.41 -6.26 -3.15
C HIS A 156 7.87 -4.79 -3.24
N ILE A 157 9.10 -4.50 -2.81
CA ILE A 157 9.69 -3.16 -2.93
C ILE A 157 10.69 -3.15 -4.07
N GLY A 158 10.34 -2.47 -5.16
CA GLY A 158 11.22 -2.27 -6.31
C GLY A 158 10.77 -1.09 -7.14
N LEU A 159 11.52 0.02 -7.10
CA LEU A 159 11.28 1.21 -7.93
C LEU A 159 12.23 1.28 -9.12
N GLY A 160 13.41 0.65 -9.02
CA GLY A 160 14.36 0.59 -10.12
C GLY A 160 13.79 -0.19 -11.29
N ASN A 161 13.82 0.41 -12.47
CA ASN A 161 13.48 -0.26 -13.72
C ASN A 161 14.77 -0.69 -14.41
N SER A 162 15.27 -1.87 -14.05
CA SER A 162 16.51 -2.41 -14.61
C SER A 162 16.42 -2.64 -16.12
N ASP A 163 15.23 -2.91 -16.64
CA ASP A 163 15.02 -3.15 -18.08
C ASP A 163 15.26 -1.87 -18.92
N GLN A 164 15.14 -0.69 -18.31
CA GLN A 164 15.32 0.60 -18.97
C GLN A 164 16.78 1.10 -18.96
N ILE A 165 17.69 0.41 -18.26
CA ILE A 165 19.09 0.84 -18.11
C ILE A 165 19.77 1.08 -19.48
N PRO A 166 19.70 0.18 -20.47
CA PRO A 166 20.40 0.37 -21.74
C PRO A 166 19.96 1.62 -22.51
N ASP A 167 18.66 1.93 -22.50
CA ASP A 167 18.12 3.12 -23.16
C ASP A 167 18.58 4.41 -22.46
N VAL A 168 18.65 4.39 -21.12
CA VAL A 168 19.16 5.51 -20.33
C VAL A 168 20.66 5.71 -20.56
N GLU A 169 21.45 4.63 -20.61
CA GLU A 169 22.88 4.70 -20.96
C GLU A 169 23.09 5.32 -22.34
N SER A 170 22.30 4.91 -23.34
CA SER A 170 22.34 5.49 -24.67
C SER A 170 21.95 6.96 -24.69
N LEU A 171 20.92 7.37 -23.92
CA LEU A 171 20.50 8.76 -23.80
C LEU A 171 21.58 9.65 -23.16
N LEU A 172 22.33 9.09 -22.21
CA LEU A 172 23.36 9.79 -21.45
C LEU A 172 24.76 9.71 -22.09
N ASP A 173 24.89 9.16 -23.30
CA ASP A 173 26.19 9.03 -23.96
C ASP A 173 26.89 10.40 -24.10
N GLY A 174 28.20 10.42 -23.85
CA GLY A 174 29.03 11.62 -23.84
C GLY A 174 28.81 12.59 -22.66
N ILE A 175 27.66 12.55 -21.95
CA ILE A 175 27.40 13.43 -20.78
C ILE A 175 28.43 13.23 -19.66
N PRO A 176 28.80 12.00 -19.25
CA PRO A 176 29.83 11.82 -18.24
C PRO A 176 31.16 12.48 -18.60
N GLY A 177 31.57 12.40 -19.87
CA GLY A 177 32.78 13.06 -20.37
C GLY A 177 32.68 14.58 -20.30
N GLN A 178 31.58 15.16 -20.78
CA GLN A 178 31.32 16.60 -20.74
C GLN A 178 31.32 17.13 -19.30
N LEU A 179 30.63 16.44 -18.38
CA LEU A 179 30.57 16.80 -16.95
C LEU A 179 31.97 16.81 -16.31
N LEU A 180 32.79 15.80 -16.59
CA LEU A 180 34.13 15.69 -16.04
C LEU A 180 35.14 16.68 -16.65
N SER A 181 34.89 17.13 -17.89
CA SER A 181 35.67 18.19 -18.54
C SER A 181 35.28 19.60 -18.13
N HIS A 182 34.09 19.80 -17.53
CA HIS A 182 33.59 21.09 -17.04
C HIS A 182 34.24 21.54 -15.71
N LYS A 183 35.50 21.16 -15.47
CA LYS A 183 36.31 21.74 -14.40
C LYS A 183 36.82 23.10 -14.85
N ASP A 184 36.00 24.13 -14.65
CA ASP A 184 36.39 25.55 -14.49
C ASP A 184 35.25 26.33 -13.80
#